data_AF-A0A7Y2F635-F1
#
_entry.id   AF-A0A7Y2F635-F1
#
_cell.length_a   1.000
_cell.length_b   1.000
_cell.length_c   1.000
_cell.angle_alpha   90.00
_cell.angle_beta   90.00
_cell.angle_gamma   90.00
#
_symmetry.space_group_name_H-M   'P 1'
#
loop_
_entity.id
_entity.type
_entity.pdbx_description
1 polymer ?
#
loop_
_entity_poly.entity_id
_entity_poly.type
_entity_poly.pdbx_seq_one_letter_code
_entity_poly.pdbx_strand_id
1 'polypeptide(L)'
;MTSSNDPNRASETSAANKSRQADRPAGKTSQRRLVSRLIGFETEYATLVADDVDLTTTQLPASHSIFHAICEAIRRDQPTVAGLFDEEQMFLASGGAVTFESHPSLHALPGGLIEIATPEVRSPDELLACQRSIDSLVADAATKMDLDLDLRILKNSSDALGHVYGCQENYETDVASGLSLVIYRLFVCLLWAMQIVSLIISLPILGIIVIIISAFRFLRGRSGQFPPDPADMFDLVPNWLSAAMIMMLRIVHLPTVVVLRFVAKHIAFRRQRRILTSYLISRVALCGSGDLDHDGCYRMSAKAMAIDTVADMGGFRGERPIFVYGHWLGQY
;
A
#
# COMPACT_ATOMS: atom_id res chain seq x y z
N MET A 1 -48.16 -14.34 -67.14
CA MET A 1 -46.77 -13.86 -67.21
C MET A 1 -46.19 -14.00 -65.81
N THR A 2 -45.13 -14.83 -65.67
CA THR A 2 -44.20 -15.00 -64.52
C THR A 2 -44.85 -15.20 -63.14
N SER A 3 -45.08 -16.39 -62.57
CA SER A 3 -44.24 -17.58 -62.34
C SER A 3 -42.89 -17.28 -61.67
N SER A 4 -42.84 -17.38 -60.34
CA SER A 4 -41.62 -17.73 -59.61
C SER A 4 -41.97 -18.62 -58.41
N ASN A 5 -41.50 -19.86 -58.50
CA ASN A 5 -41.46 -20.88 -57.46
C ASN A 5 -40.81 -20.37 -56.18
N ASP A 6 -41.37 -20.74 -55.03
CA ASP A 6 -40.63 -20.74 -53.77
C ASP A 6 -40.53 -22.20 -53.25
N PRO A 7 -39.40 -22.88 -53.52
CA PRO A 7 -39.14 -24.23 -53.06
C PRO A 7 -38.28 -24.14 -51.81
N ASN A 8 -38.86 -24.28 -50.61
CA ASN A 8 -38.21 -24.95 -49.47
C ASN A 8 -39.12 -25.00 -48.25
N ARG A 9 -40.09 -25.91 -48.34
CA ARG A 9 -40.85 -26.46 -47.24
C ARG A 9 -40.34 -27.88 -46.98
N ALA A 10 -39.20 -28.02 -46.31
CA ALA A 10 -38.74 -29.28 -45.73
C ALA A 10 -37.48 -29.08 -44.87
N SER A 11 -37.60 -29.03 -43.54
CA SER A 11 -36.71 -29.74 -42.60
C SER A 11 -37.12 -29.55 -41.12
N GLU A 12 -38.41 -29.65 -40.80
CA GLU A 12 -38.89 -29.71 -39.40
C GLU A 12 -38.97 -31.17 -38.90
N THR A 13 -37.88 -31.93 -38.92
CA THR A 13 -37.81 -33.24 -38.25
C THR A 13 -36.38 -33.60 -37.84
N SER A 14 -35.73 -32.76 -37.03
CA SER A 14 -34.49 -33.16 -36.33
C SER A 14 -34.28 -32.39 -35.01
N ALA A 15 -35.36 -32.16 -34.25
CA ALA A 15 -35.29 -31.48 -32.95
C ALA A 15 -35.58 -32.39 -31.75
N ALA A 16 -35.86 -33.69 -31.96
CA ALA A 16 -36.42 -34.55 -30.92
C ALA A 16 -35.44 -35.56 -30.28
N ASN A 17 -34.15 -35.58 -30.65
CA ASN A 17 -33.24 -36.64 -30.18
C ASN A 17 -31.90 -36.18 -29.58
N LYS A 18 -31.83 -34.93 -29.08
CA LYS A 18 -30.64 -34.39 -28.38
C LYS A 18 -30.87 -34.07 -26.89
N SER A 19 -31.95 -34.57 -26.27
CA SER A 19 -32.29 -34.28 -24.87
C SER A 19 -32.05 -35.45 -23.89
N ARG A 20 -31.30 -36.47 -24.29
CA ARG A 20 -30.95 -37.61 -23.40
C ARG A 20 -29.47 -37.93 -23.35
N GLN A 21 -28.62 -36.91 -23.48
CA GLN A 21 -27.23 -37.03 -23.02
C GLN A 21 -27.19 -36.70 -21.53
N ALA A 22 -27.53 -37.75 -20.77
CA ALA A 22 -27.35 -37.93 -19.34
C ALA A 22 -26.69 -36.78 -18.58
N ASP A 23 -27.49 -36.16 -17.70
CA ASP A 23 -27.09 -35.71 -16.37
C ASP A 23 -26.46 -36.89 -15.60
N ARG A 24 -25.27 -37.32 -16.05
CA ARG A 24 -24.33 -37.87 -15.08
C ARG A 24 -23.96 -36.66 -14.23
N PRO A 25 -24.16 -36.68 -12.90
CA PRO A 25 -23.48 -35.74 -12.05
C PRO A 25 -22.00 -35.98 -12.34
N ALA A 26 -21.42 -35.15 -13.19
CA ALA A 26 -20.00 -35.11 -13.43
C ALA A 26 -19.46 -34.95 -12.02
N GLY A 27 -18.87 -36.04 -11.50
CA GLY A 27 -18.33 -36.07 -10.16
C GLY A 27 -17.48 -34.82 -10.09
N LYS A 28 -17.94 -33.84 -9.30
CA LYS A 28 -17.20 -32.62 -9.05
C LYS A 28 -15.98 -33.11 -8.29
N THR A 29 -14.98 -33.61 -9.02
CA THR A 29 -13.60 -33.45 -8.67
C THR A 29 -13.50 -31.96 -8.46
N SER A 30 -13.71 -31.56 -7.20
CA SER A 30 -13.47 -30.22 -6.73
C SER A 30 -12.05 -29.95 -7.17
N GLN A 31 -11.88 -29.32 -8.35
CA GLN A 31 -10.61 -28.84 -8.83
C GLN A 31 -10.18 -27.91 -7.71
N ARG A 32 -9.30 -28.45 -6.88
CA ARG A 32 -8.81 -27.78 -5.71
C ARG A 32 -8.06 -26.60 -6.29
N ARG A 33 -8.68 -25.41 -6.28
CA ARG A 33 -8.09 -24.21 -6.86
C ARG A 33 -6.67 -24.12 -6.30
N LEU A 34 -5.69 -23.93 -7.19
CA LEU A 34 -4.29 -23.83 -6.81
C LEU A 34 -4.09 -22.71 -5.77
N VAL A 35 -4.93 -21.68 -5.84
CA VAL A 35 -5.02 -20.57 -4.90
C VAL A 35 -6.49 -20.40 -4.48
N SER A 36 -6.76 -20.44 -3.18
CA SER A 36 -8.10 -20.14 -2.61
C SER A 36 -8.09 -18.93 -1.68
N ARG A 37 -6.90 -18.39 -1.43
CA ARG A 37 -6.60 -17.30 -0.50
C ARG A 37 -6.74 -15.96 -1.23
N LEU A 38 -7.06 -14.91 -0.48
CA LEU A 38 -7.04 -13.55 -1.00
C LEU A 38 -5.60 -13.14 -1.35
N ILE A 39 -5.44 -12.49 -2.49
CA ILE A 39 -4.19 -11.92 -2.98
C ILE A 39 -4.44 -10.50 -3.50
N GLY A 40 -3.43 -9.64 -3.40
CA GLY A 40 -3.47 -8.27 -3.89
C GLY A 40 -2.06 -7.71 -4.10
N PHE A 41 -1.97 -6.63 -4.89
CA PHE A 41 -0.74 -5.85 -5.08
C PHE A 41 -0.95 -4.42 -4.63
N GLU A 42 0.11 -3.83 -4.09
CA GLU A 42 0.29 -2.39 -3.96
C GLU A 42 1.42 -2.01 -4.91
N THR A 43 1.19 -1.02 -5.77
CA THR A 43 2.21 -0.57 -6.73
C THR A 43 2.46 0.91 -6.53
N GLU A 44 3.69 1.24 -6.15
CA GLU A 44 4.18 2.61 -6.15
C GLU A 44 4.60 3.01 -7.57
N TYR A 45 4.02 4.11 -8.06
CA TYR A 45 4.33 4.72 -9.33
C TYR A 45 5.10 6.01 -9.11
N ALA A 46 6.28 6.12 -9.71
CA ALA A 46 7.04 7.36 -9.69
C ALA A 46 6.53 8.33 -10.75
N THR A 47 6.55 9.62 -10.40
CA THR A 47 6.16 10.71 -11.28
C THR A 47 7.39 11.34 -11.92
N LEU A 48 7.31 11.63 -13.22
CA LEU A 48 8.36 12.29 -13.99
C LEU A 48 7.75 13.41 -14.81
N VAL A 49 8.18 14.64 -14.58
CA VAL A 49 7.91 15.74 -15.51
C VAL A 49 8.92 15.64 -16.64
N ALA A 50 8.45 15.33 -17.84
CA ALA A 50 9.29 15.17 -19.02
C ALA A 50 9.46 16.47 -19.81
N ASP A 51 8.79 17.55 -19.39
CA ASP A 51 8.95 18.87 -19.98
C ASP A 51 10.31 19.50 -19.70
N ASP A 52 10.73 20.28 -20.69
CA ASP A 52 11.81 21.26 -20.78
C ASP A 52 13.09 21.02 -19.95
N VAL A 53 14.22 20.95 -20.65
CA VAL A 53 15.56 20.72 -20.07
C VAL A 53 15.96 21.83 -19.08
N ASP A 54 15.28 22.98 -19.13
CA ASP A 54 15.57 24.17 -18.34
C ASP A 54 14.69 24.35 -17.09
N LEU A 55 13.80 23.39 -16.75
CA LEU A 55 12.99 23.49 -15.53
C LEU A 55 13.86 23.41 -14.27
N THR A 56 13.78 24.47 -13.46
CA THR A 56 14.37 24.50 -12.11
C THR A 56 13.49 23.73 -11.12
N THR A 57 14.08 23.15 -10.08
CA THR A 57 13.34 22.42 -9.03
C THR A 57 12.22 23.26 -8.41
N THR A 58 12.38 24.59 -8.34
CA THR A 58 11.38 25.52 -7.82
C THR A 58 10.15 25.72 -8.71
N GLN A 59 10.24 25.33 -9.99
CA GLN A 59 9.12 25.38 -10.94
C GLN A 59 8.33 24.08 -10.99
N LEU A 60 8.88 22.99 -10.42
CA LEU A 60 8.17 21.72 -10.37
C LEU A 60 7.04 21.78 -9.34
N PRO A 61 5.87 21.20 -9.65
CA PRO A 61 4.76 21.18 -8.71
C PRO A 61 5.09 20.32 -7.50
N ALA A 62 4.47 20.64 -6.37
CA ALA A 62 4.54 19.83 -5.17
C ALA A 62 3.93 18.44 -5.41
N SER A 63 4.52 17.40 -4.82
CA SER A 63 4.07 16.01 -4.93
C SER A 63 2.59 15.82 -4.62
N HIS A 64 2.11 16.49 -3.58
CA HIS A 64 0.69 16.48 -3.20
C HIS A 64 -0.21 17.08 -4.28
N SER A 65 0.26 18.11 -5.00
CA SER A 65 -0.51 18.71 -6.10
C SER A 65 -0.66 17.76 -7.28
N ILE A 66 0.41 17.01 -7.62
CA ILE A 66 0.36 15.97 -8.65
C ILE A 66 -0.62 14.85 -8.25
N PHE A 67 -0.53 14.40 -6.99
CA PHE A 67 -1.41 13.37 -6.46
C PHE A 67 -2.90 13.75 -6.57
N HIS A 68 -3.27 14.96 -6.13
CA HIS A 68 -4.65 15.45 -6.24
C HIS A 68 -5.10 15.61 -7.70
N ALA A 69 -4.22 16.10 -8.58
CA ALA A 69 -4.54 16.23 -10.01
C ALA A 69 -4.87 14.87 -10.65
N ILE A 70 -4.12 13.82 -10.31
CA ILE A 70 -4.38 12.45 -10.77
C ILE A 70 -5.67 11.90 -10.15
N CYS A 71 -5.90 12.11 -8.86
CA CYS A 71 -7.15 11.68 -8.22
C CYS A 71 -8.38 12.35 -8.83
N GLU A 72 -8.30 13.65 -9.13
CA GLU A 72 -9.35 14.39 -9.82
C GLU A 72 -9.58 13.87 -11.25
N ALA A 73 -8.52 13.57 -12.00
CA ALA A 73 -8.65 12.96 -13.32
C ALA A 73 -9.36 11.59 -13.25
N ILE A 74 -9.01 10.75 -12.27
CA ILE A 74 -9.66 9.46 -12.03
C ILE A 74 -11.15 9.63 -11.66
N ARG A 75 -11.48 10.59 -10.78
CA ARG A 75 -12.85 10.89 -10.32
C ARG A 75 -13.80 11.28 -11.45
N ARG A 76 -13.28 11.91 -12.51
CA ARG A 76 -14.09 12.30 -13.68
C ARG A 76 -14.55 11.08 -14.48
N ASP A 77 -13.77 10.01 -14.49
CA ASP A 77 -14.02 8.82 -15.31
C ASP A 77 -14.75 7.71 -14.55
N GLN A 78 -14.69 7.69 -13.22
CA GLN A 78 -15.38 6.68 -12.41
C GLN A 78 -15.78 7.17 -11.01
N PRO A 79 -16.79 6.53 -10.38
CA PRO A 79 -17.10 6.78 -8.98
C PRO A 79 -15.95 6.41 -8.06
N THR A 80 -15.73 7.25 -7.04
CA THR A 80 -14.74 7.01 -5.98
C THR A 80 -15.31 7.42 -4.63
N VAL A 81 -14.72 6.92 -3.54
CA VAL A 81 -15.03 7.37 -2.18
C VAL A 81 -13.74 7.60 -1.39
N ALA A 82 -13.72 8.61 -0.53
CA ALA A 82 -12.59 8.86 0.36
C ALA A 82 -12.47 7.75 1.42
N GLY A 83 -11.26 7.50 1.88
CA GLY A 83 -10.99 6.60 3.00
C GLY A 83 -11.59 7.13 4.29
N LEU A 84 -12.01 6.21 5.17
CA LEU A 84 -12.59 6.57 6.47
C LEU A 84 -11.52 6.98 7.49
N PHE A 85 -10.35 6.34 7.42
CA PHE A 85 -9.26 6.52 8.38
C PHE A 85 -8.07 7.29 7.81
N ASP A 86 -8.07 7.48 6.49
CA ASP A 86 -7.04 8.19 5.74
C ASP A 86 -7.74 9.03 4.68
N GLU A 87 -7.74 10.35 4.86
CA GLU A 87 -8.37 11.30 3.93
C GLU A 87 -7.59 11.40 2.61
N GLU A 88 -6.32 11.01 2.60
CA GLU A 88 -5.48 10.94 1.41
C GLU A 88 -5.67 9.63 0.63
N GLN A 89 -6.45 8.69 1.17
CA GLN A 89 -6.82 7.47 0.47
C GLN A 89 -8.13 7.64 -0.30
N MET A 90 -8.15 7.14 -1.53
CA MET A 90 -9.32 7.15 -2.41
C MET A 90 -9.62 5.73 -2.91
N PHE A 91 -10.78 5.20 -2.57
CA PHE A 91 -11.26 3.91 -3.07
C PHE A 91 -11.94 4.05 -4.43
N LEU A 92 -11.64 3.13 -5.33
CA LEU A 92 -12.17 3.04 -6.69
C LEU A 92 -13.43 2.17 -6.73
N ALA A 93 -14.30 2.39 -7.72
CA ALA A 93 -15.47 1.53 -7.95
C ALA A 93 -15.11 0.05 -8.20
N SER A 94 -13.88 -0.23 -8.64
CA SER A 94 -13.35 -1.59 -8.83
C SER A 94 -12.95 -2.29 -7.53
N GLY A 95 -12.95 -1.58 -6.39
CA GLY A 95 -12.48 -2.07 -5.10
C GLY A 95 -10.98 -1.85 -4.84
N GLY A 96 -10.23 -1.31 -5.79
CA GLY A 96 -8.85 -0.85 -5.56
C GLY A 96 -8.79 0.45 -4.75
N ALA A 97 -7.60 0.85 -4.34
CA ALA A 97 -7.38 2.09 -3.59
C ALA A 97 -6.19 2.87 -4.15
N VAL A 98 -6.26 4.20 -4.14
CA VAL A 98 -5.18 5.12 -4.48
C VAL A 98 -4.78 5.83 -3.20
N THR A 99 -3.49 5.79 -2.84
CA THR A 99 -2.96 6.37 -1.60
C THR A 99 -1.76 7.26 -1.92
N PHE A 100 -1.60 8.33 -1.15
CA PHE A 100 -0.44 9.19 -1.25
C PHE A 100 0.71 8.67 -0.37
N GLU A 101 1.64 7.93 -0.97
CA GLU A 101 2.76 7.33 -0.24
C GLU A 101 3.91 8.35 -0.13
N SER A 102 3.77 9.32 0.77
CA SER A 102 4.90 10.20 1.10
C SER A 102 4.87 10.68 2.55
N HIS A 103 6.06 10.79 3.13
CA HIS A 103 6.22 11.37 4.46
C HIS A 103 5.69 12.83 4.44
N PRO A 104 4.93 13.30 5.43
CA PRO A 104 4.34 14.65 5.44
C PRO A 104 5.33 15.79 5.13
N SER A 105 6.59 15.64 5.55
CA SER A 105 7.65 16.63 5.25
C SER A 105 8.05 16.71 3.77
N LEU A 106 7.63 15.75 2.94
CA LEU A 106 7.93 15.67 1.50
C LEU A 106 6.75 16.12 0.64
N HIS A 107 5.58 16.38 1.24
CA HIS A 107 4.36 16.78 0.53
C HIS A 107 4.54 18.06 -0.29
N ALA A 108 5.35 18.99 0.25
CA ALA A 108 5.65 20.27 -0.39
C ALA A 108 6.83 20.20 -1.39
N LEU A 109 7.55 19.08 -1.43
CA LEU A 109 8.69 18.90 -2.33
C LEU A 109 8.22 18.34 -3.69
N PRO A 110 8.92 18.69 -4.78
CA PRO A 110 8.69 18.08 -6.08
C PRO A 110 8.91 16.57 -6.12
N GLY A 111 8.28 15.92 -7.10
CA GLY A 111 8.33 14.48 -7.31
C GLY A 111 7.17 13.78 -6.62
N GLY A 112 7.42 12.59 -6.08
CA GLY A 112 6.44 11.83 -5.30
C GLY A 112 6.09 10.48 -5.91
N LEU A 113 5.57 9.63 -5.04
CA LEU A 113 5.06 8.31 -5.36
C LEU A 113 3.55 8.34 -5.22
N ILE A 114 2.89 7.68 -6.16
CA ILE A 114 1.45 7.40 -6.07
C ILE A 114 1.35 5.91 -5.88
N GLU A 115 0.77 5.47 -4.77
CA GLU A 115 0.52 4.06 -4.55
C GLU A 115 -0.90 3.73 -5.03
N ILE A 116 -1.03 2.66 -5.82
CA ILE A 116 -2.35 2.12 -6.16
C ILE A 116 -2.39 0.63 -5.85
N ALA A 117 -3.37 0.25 -5.03
CA ALA A 117 -3.65 -1.10 -4.60
C ALA A 117 -4.75 -1.75 -5.45
N THR A 118 -4.57 -3.02 -5.81
CA THR A 118 -5.62 -3.84 -6.44
C THR A 118 -6.71 -4.20 -5.43
N PRO A 119 -7.96 -4.47 -5.86
CA PRO A 119 -8.92 -5.16 -4.99
C PRO A 119 -8.41 -6.54 -4.57
N GLU A 120 -8.97 -7.10 -3.49
CA GLU A 120 -8.66 -8.47 -3.09
C GLU A 120 -9.31 -9.47 -4.05
N VAL A 121 -8.47 -10.33 -4.65
CA VAL A 121 -8.92 -11.37 -5.59
C VAL A 121 -8.44 -12.75 -5.14
N ARG A 122 -8.91 -13.81 -5.79
CA ARG A 122 -8.57 -15.20 -5.40
C ARG A 122 -7.81 -15.98 -6.47
N SER A 123 -7.43 -15.32 -7.56
CA SER A 123 -6.75 -15.96 -8.68
C SER A 123 -5.69 -15.04 -9.30
N PRO A 124 -4.52 -15.58 -9.70
CA PRO A 124 -3.45 -14.77 -10.29
C PRO A 124 -3.83 -14.10 -11.62
N ASP A 125 -4.73 -14.71 -12.39
CA ASP A 125 -5.25 -14.17 -13.64
C ASP A 125 -6.18 -12.97 -13.42
N GLU A 126 -7.08 -13.03 -12.42
CA GLU A 126 -7.85 -11.85 -11.99
C GLU A 126 -6.91 -10.76 -11.45
N LEU A 127 -5.89 -11.12 -10.66
CA LEU A 127 -4.93 -10.16 -10.11
C LEU A 127 -4.18 -9.42 -11.22
N LEU A 128 -3.71 -10.15 -12.24
CA LEU A 128 -3.06 -9.56 -13.40
C LEU A 128 -4.01 -8.65 -14.18
N ALA A 129 -5.28 -9.05 -14.36
CA ALA A 129 -6.28 -8.23 -15.02
C ALA A 129 -6.53 -6.91 -14.25
N CYS A 130 -6.68 -6.98 -12.92
CA CYS A 130 -6.81 -5.82 -12.05
C CYS A 130 -5.58 -4.90 -12.15
N GLN A 131 -4.38 -5.47 -12.07
CA GLN A 131 -3.15 -4.68 -12.17
C GLN A 131 -3.04 -3.96 -13.52
N ARG A 132 -3.33 -4.65 -14.64
CA ARG A 132 -3.29 -4.01 -15.96
C ARG A 132 -4.36 -2.93 -16.13
N SER A 133 -5.52 -3.12 -15.49
CA SER A 133 -6.56 -2.09 -15.44
C SER A 133 -6.08 -0.86 -14.67
N ILE A 134 -5.38 -1.03 -13.55
CA ILE A 134 -4.77 0.07 -12.79
C ILE A 134 -3.68 0.76 -13.61
N ASP A 135 -2.79 -0.01 -14.25
CA ASP A 135 -1.73 0.54 -15.10
C ASP A 135 -2.32 1.44 -16.22
N SER A 136 -3.44 1.01 -16.82
CA SER A 136 -4.14 1.80 -17.85
C SER A 136 -4.82 3.03 -17.26
N LEU A 137 -5.48 2.87 -16.10
CA LEU A 137 -6.15 3.96 -15.40
C LEU A 137 -5.19 5.09 -15.03
N VAL A 138 -4.03 4.77 -14.45
CA VAL A 138 -3.06 5.79 -14.02
C VAL A 138 -2.37 6.46 -15.21
N ALA A 139 -2.11 5.71 -16.28
CA ALA A 139 -1.58 6.27 -17.52
C ALA A 139 -2.58 7.25 -18.15
N ASP A 140 -3.86 6.85 -18.27
CA ASP A 140 -4.91 7.71 -18.79
C ASP A 140 -5.10 8.96 -17.91
N ALA A 141 -5.10 8.80 -16.58
CA ALA A 141 -5.22 9.92 -15.63
C ALA A 141 -4.08 10.94 -15.79
N ALA A 142 -2.84 10.47 -15.96
CA ALA A 142 -1.69 11.34 -16.18
C ALA A 142 -1.80 12.14 -17.49
N THR A 143 -2.43 11.59 -18.53
CA THR A 143 -2.66 12.32 -19.79
C THR A 143 -3.84 13.30 -19.74
N LYS A 144 -4.77 13.13 -18.80
CA LYS A 144 -6.02 13.93 -18.69
C LYS A 144 -6.00 14.95 -17.56
N MET A 145 -4.92 15.01 -16.78
CA MET A 145 -4.79 15.97 -15.70
C MET A 145 -4.82 17.40 -16.26
N ASP A 146 -5.35 18.33 -15.48
CA ASP A 146 -5.44 19.75 -15.85
C ASP A 146 -4.20 20.50 -15.34
N LEU A 147 -3.03 20.02 -15.75
CA LEU A 147 -1.74 20.66 -15.49
C LEU A 147 -1.05 20.86 -16.84
N ASP A 148 -0.49 22.06 -17.06
CA ASP A 148 0.28 22.40 -18.26
C ASP A 148 1.70 21.79 -18.18
N LEU A 149 1.75 20.46 -18.02
CA LEU A 149 2.97 19.67 -17.83
C LEU A 149 2.86 18.30 -18.55
N ASP A 150 3.90 17.84 -19.24
CA ASP A 150 4.08 16.45 -19.70
C ASP A 150 4.46 15.57 -18.51
N LEU A 151 3.46 15.15 -17.72
CA LEU A 151 3.64 14.20 -16.64
C LEU A 151 3.62 12.77 -17.17
N ARG A 152 4.67 12.04 -16.85
CA ARG A 152 4.81 10.62 -17.10
C ARG A 152 4.82 9.84 -15.81
N ILE A 153 4.27 8.65 -15.89
CA ILE A 153 4.19 7.72 -14.78
C ILE A 153 5.13 6.55 -15.05
N LEU A 154 6.02 6.28 -14.10
CA LEU A 154 7.01 5.23 -14.18
C LEU A 154 6.63 4.10 -13.22
N LYS A 155 6.51 2.89 -13.78
CA LYS A 155 6.32 1.66 -13.02
C LYS A 155 7.64 0.89 -12.99
N ASN A 156 8.49 1.27 -12.04
CA ASN A 156 9.83 0.70 -11.82
C ASN A 156 10.09 0.54 -10.31
N SER A 157 11.36 0.44 -9.90
CA SER A 157 11.71 0.22 -8.48
C SER A 157 12.91 1.03 -8.00
N SER A 158 13.43 1.93 -8.84
CA SER A 158 14.56 2.79 -8.51
C SER A 158 14.52 4.07 -9.33
N ASP A 159 15.00 5.17 -8.78
CA ASP A 159 15.28 6.37 -9.55
C ASP A 159 16.79 6.56 -9.79
N ALA A 160 17.14 7.61 -10.55
CA ALA A 160 18.52 7.95 -10.85
C ALA A 160 19.33 8.39 -9.61
N LEU A 161 18.66 8.70 -8.49
CA LEU A 161 19.30 9.07 -7.22
C LEU A 161 19.53 7.86 -6.31
N GLY A 162 19.11 6.67 -6.74
CA GLY A 162 19.23 5.44 -5.97
C GLY A 162 18.16 5.30 -4.87
N HIS A 163 17.11 6.11 -4.89
CA HIS A 163 15.94 5.82 -4.07
C HIS A 163 15.28 4.56 -4.61
N VAL A 164 14.74 3.75 -3.69
CA VAL A 164 14.11 2.46 -4.03
C VAL A 164 12.68 2.47 -3.52
N TYR A 165 11.78 2.10 -4.40
CA TYR A 165 10.33 2.00 -4.24
C TYR A 165 9.87 0.74 -4.99
N GLY A 166 8.58 0.45 -5.02
CA GLY A 166 8.04 -0.47 -6.03
C GLY A 166 6.79 -1.22 -5.60
N CYS A 167 6.75 -2.51 -5.94
CA CYS A 167 5.54 -3.32 -5.79
C CYS A 167 5.60 -4.19 -4.54
N GLN A 168 4.51 -4.19 -3.77
CA GLN A 168 4.28 -5.06 -2.62
C GLN A 168 3.25 -6.12 -2.97
N GLU A 169 3.44 -7.34 -2.45
CA GLU A 169 2.54 -8.46 -2.68
C GLU A 169 1.87 -8.88 -1.37
N ASN A 170 0.55 -8.83 -1.35
CA ASN A 170 -0.27 -9.17 -0.21
C ASN A 170 -0.89 -10.56 -0.39
N TYR A 171 -0.72 -11.42 0.62
CA TYR A 171 -1.25 -12.79 0.63
C TYR A 171 -1.94 -13.09 1.95
N GLU A 172 -3.22 -13.45 1.90
CA GLU A 172 -3.96 -13.93 3.07
C GLU A 172 -3.33 -15.21 3.62
N THR A 173 -2.97 -15.22 4.90
CA THR A 173 -2.35 -16.39 5.51
C THR A 173 -2.65 -16.54 6.99
N ASP A 174 -2.56 -17.78 7.49
CA ASP A 174 -2.78 -18.07 8.90
C ASP A 174 -1.54 -17.68 9.71
N VAL A 175 -1.70 -16.78 10.70
CA VAL A 175 -0.58 -16.27 11.51
C VAL A 175 0.19 -17.35 12.25
N ALA A 176 -0.52 -18.34 12.79
CA ALA A 176 0.03 -19.50 13.48
C ALA A 176 -1.02 -20.62 13.58
N SER A 177 -0.58 -21.85 13.88
CA SER A 177 -1.45 -23.01 14.09
C SER A 177 -1.01 -23.82 15.32
N GLY A 178 -1.93 -24.56 15.95
CA GLY A 178 -1.63 -25.45 17.07
C GLY A 178 -1.08 -24.71 18.29
N LEU A 179 -0.02 -25.26 18.92
CA LEU A 179 0.62 -24.66 20.09
C LEU A 179 1.17 -23.25 19.81
N SER A 180 1.71 -23.02 18.60
CA SER A 180 2.22 -21.70 18.22
C SER A 180 1.13 -20.63 18.21
N LEU A 181 -0.13 -21.00 17.91
CA LEU A 181 -1.25 -20.07 17.97
C LEU A 181 -1.60 -19.68 19.41
N VAL A 182 -1.52 -20.63 20.35
CA VAL A 182 -1.70 -20.36 21.78
C VAL A 182 -0.63 -19.40 22.27
N ILE A 183 0.65 -19.68 21.96
CA ILE A 183 1.78 -18.82 22.31
C ILE A 183 1.55 -17.41 21.76
N TYR A 184 1.22 -17.31 20.47
CA TYR A 184 0.93 -16.03 19.83
C TYR A 184 -0.21 -15.27 20.54
N ARG A 185 -1.33 -15.92 20.88
CA ARG A 185 -2.43 -15.30 21.63
C ARG A 185 -2.02 -14.80 23.01
N LEU A 186 -1.15 -15.53 23.71
CA LEU A 186 -0.60 -15.08 24.99
C LEU A 186 0.23 -13.80 24.83
N PHE A 187 1.05 -13.71 23.78
CA PHE A 187 1.80 -12.50 23.48
C PHE A 187 0.91 -11.33 23.05
N VAL A 188 -0.16 -11.57 22.30
CA VAL A 188 -1.16 -10.53 21.98
C VAL A 188 -1.82 -10.02 23.27
N CYS A 189 -2.21 -10.90 24.19
CA CYS A 189 -2.76 -10.50 25.49
C CYS A 189 -1.75 -9.67 26.32
N LEU A 190 -0.48 -10.08 26.33
CA LEU A 190 0.60 -9.32 26.95
C LEU A 190 0.75 -7.94 26.33
N LEU A 191 0.77 -7.83 24.99
CA LEU A 191 0.87 -6.57 24.27
C LEU A 191 -0.31 -5.64 24.60
N TRP A 192 -1.53 -6.17 24.70
CA TRP A 192 -2.70 -5.42 25.16
C TRP A 192 -2.52 -4.86 26.58
N ALA A 193 -2.06 -5.69 27.52
CA ALA A 193 -1.80 -5.24 28.89
C ALA A 193 -0.71 -4.14 28.92
N MET A 194 0.36 -4.32 28.15
CA MET A 194 1.42 -3.32 28.01
C MET A 194 0.90 -2.02 27.39
N GLN A 195 0.03 -2.09 26.38
CA GLN A 195 -0.55 -0.90 25.75
C GLN A 195 -1.43 -0.11 26.72
N ILE A 196 -2.22 -0.78 27.56
CA ILE A 196 -2.99 -0.13 28.63
C ILE A 196 -2.06 0.58 29.62
N VAL A 197 -0.99 -0.10 30.05
CA VAL A 197 -0.01 0.50 30.96
C VAL A 197 0.69 1.70 30.31
N SER A 198 1.14 1.56 29.07
CA SER A 198 1.74 2.66 28.30
C SER A 198 0.78 3.83 28.15
N LEU A 199 -0.50 3.59 27.87
CA LEU A 199 -1.52 4.64 27.78
C LEU A 199 -1.65 5.38 29.12
N ILE A 200 -1.82 4.66 30.24
CA ILE A 200 -1.96 5.26 31.57
C ILE A 200 -0.74 6.12 31.92
N ILE A 201 0.48 5.67 31.57
CA ILE A 201 1.72 6.42 31.81
C ILE A 201 1.86 7.61 30.84
N SER A 202 1.41 7.49 29.60
CA SER A 202 1.48 8.56 28.59
C SER A 202 0.47 9.68 28.85
N LEU A 203 -0.69 9.41 29.47
CA LEU A 203 -1.70 10.42 29.79
C LEU A 203 -1.15 11.63 30.58
N PRO A 204 -0.42 11.49 31.71
CA PRO A 204 0.14 12.63 32.41
C PRO A 204 1.19 13.37 31.57
N ILE A 205 1.99 12.67 30.76
CA ILE A 205 2.96 13.29 29.84
C ILE A 205 2.21 14.16 28.83
N LEU A 206 1.14 13.64 28.21
CA LEU A 206 0.31 14.39 27.28
C LEU A 206 -0.38 15.58 27.96
N GLY A 207 -0.84 15.43 29.20
CA GLY A 207 -1.36 16.53 29.99
C GLY A 207 -0.34 17.66 30.18
N ILE A 208 0.92 17.31 30.49
CA ILE A 208 2.02 18.27 30.58
C ILE A 208 2.29 18.95 29.23
N ILE A 209 2.30 18.21 28.11
CA ILE A 209 2.43 18.76 26.75
C ILE A 209 1.38 19.85 26.51
N VAL A 210 0.11 19.53 26.77
CA VAL A 210 -1.02 20.44 26.56
C VAL A 210 -0.89 21.69 27.44
N ILE A 211 -0.51 21.53 28.72
CA ILE A 211 -0.30 22.65 29.64
C ILE A 211 0.82 23.57 29.13
N ILE A 212 1.94 23.01 28.69
CA ILE A 212 3.08 23.81 28.21
C ILE A 212 2.71 24.56 26.93
N ILE A 213 2.10 23.89 25.94
CA ILE A 213 1.64 24.53 24.71
C ILE A 213 0.67 25.68 25.04
N SER A 214 -0.28 25.44 25.96
CA SER A 214 -1.25 26.44 26.39
C SER A 214 -0.58 27.65 27.08
N ALA A 215 0.42 27.41 27.92
CA ALA A 215 1.18 28.47 28.57
C ALA A 215 1.97 29.32 27.56
N PHE A 216 2.65 28.70 26.60
CA PHE A 216 3.36 29.42 25.53
C PHE A 216 2.41 30.24 24.65
N ARG A 217 1.21 29.71 24.35
CA ARG A 217 0.17 30.45 23.62
C ARG A 217 -0.28 31.69 24.39
N PHE A 218 -0.54 31.52 25.69
CA PHE A 218 -0.96 32.62 26.56
C PHE A 218 0.13 33.71 26.66
N LEU A 219 1.38 33.31 26.88
CA LEU A 219 2.52 34.23 26.97
C LEU A 219 2.80 34.99 25.66
N ARG A 220 2.52 34.39 24.49
CA ARG A 220 2.69 35.04 23.18
C ARG A 220 1.51 35.95 22.78
N GLY A 221 0.50 36.10 23.64
CA GLY A 221 -0.63 37.00 23.37
C GLY A 221 -1.51 36.59 22.17
N ARG A 222 -1.44 35.33 21.72
CA ARG A 222 -2.33 34.81 20.66
C ARG A 222 -3.69 34.41 21.24
N SER A 223 -4.40 35.39 21.78
CA SER A 223 -5.78 35.23 22.25
C SER A 223 -6.74 35.41 21.08
N GLY A 224 -7.21 34.32 20.46
CA GLY A 224 -8.36 34.45 19.54
C GLY A 224 -8.67 33.28 18.63
N GLN A 225 -7.66 32.52 18.19
CA GLN A 225 -7.90 31.41 17.24
C GLN A 225 -7.13 30.16 17.68
N PHE A 226 -7.88 29.09 17.94
CA PHE A 226 -7.28 27.75 17.96
C PHE A 226 -6.81 27.45 16.53
N PRO A 227 -5.52 27.12 16.31
CA PRO A 227 -5.09 26.62 15.03
C PRO A 227 -5.91 25.37 14.75
N PRO A 228 -6.42 25.23 13.53
CA PRO A 228 -7.20 24.06 13.14
C PRO A 228 -6.34 22.79 13.18
N ASP A 229 -5.02 22.92 13.00
CA ASP A 229 -4.09 21.81 12.93
C ASP A 229 -3.28 21.61 14.24
N PRO A 230 -3.29 20.40 14.83
CA PRO A 230 -2.37 20.02 15.90
C PRO A 230 -0.89 20.21 15.56
N ALA A 231 -0.48 20.06 14.29
CA ALA A 231 0.90 20.24 13.85
C ALA A 231 1.40 21.67 14.14
N ASP A 232 0.58 22.68 13.83
CA ASP A 232 0.87 24.08 14.13
C ASP A 232 1.05 24.36 15.63
N MET A 233 0.48 23.52 16.50
CA MET A 233 0.65 23.66 17.95
C MET A 233 2.05 23.24 18.39
N PHE A 234 2.66 22.23 17.74
CA PHE A 234 4.00 21.78 18.06
C PHE A 234 5.07 22.79 17.64
N ASP A 235 4.83 23.54 16.56
CA ASP A 235 5.74 24.60 16.10
C ASP A 235 5.86 25.78 17.07
N LEU A 236 4.92 25.91 18.01
CA LEU A 236 4.99 26.92 19.06
C LEU A 236 6.00 26.56 20.16
N VAL A 237 6.35 25.28 20.29
CA VAL A 237 7.21 24.75 21.34
C VAL A 237 8.67 24.76 20.85
N PRO A 238 9.65 25.19 21.66
CA PRO A 238 11.05 25.08 21.29
C PRO A 238 11.44 23.64 20.91
N ASN A 239 12.19 23.48 19.81
CA ASN A 239 12.56 22.16 19.26
C ASN A 239 13.19 21.22 20.30
N TRP A 240 14.04 21.74 21.19
CA TRP A 240 14.69 20.94 22.24
C TRP A 240 13.67 20.32 23.20
N LEU A 241 12.60 21.05 23.49
CA LEU A 241 11.55 20.61 24.41
C LEU A 241 10.64 19.59 23.69
N SER A 242 10.23 19.88 22.45
CA SER A 242 9.52 18.91 21.62
C SER A 242 10.28 17.58 21.50
N ALA A 243 11.59 17.66 21.21
CA ALA A 243 12.46 16.49 21.15
C ALA A 243 12.52 15.72 22.49
N ALA A 244 12.60 16.43 23.62
CA ALA A 244 12.58 15.79 24.94
C ALA A 244 11.24 15.07 25.22
N MET A 245 10.12 15.68 24.86
CA MET A 245 8.78 15.10 25.06
C MET A 245 8.56 13.87 24.16
N ILE A 246 8.97 13.96 22.90
CA ILE A 246 8.97 12.81 21.97
C ILE A 246 9.87 11.70 22.51
N MET A 247 11.05 12.03 23.06
CA MET A 247 11.95 11.05 23.66
C MET A 247 11.31 10.34 24.86
N MET A 248 10.62 11.08 25.75
CA MET A 248 9.90 10.49 26.88
C MET A 248 8.81 9.53 26.42
N LEU A 249 7.97 9.93 25.45
CA LEU A 249 6.96 9.05 24.88
C LEU A 249 7.58 7.79 24.25
N ARG A 250 8.69 7.94 23.50
CA ARG A 250 9.43 6.82 22.93
C ARG A 250 9.93 5.86 24.01
N ILE A 251 10.44 6.36 25.14
CA ILE A 251 10.88 5.52 26.26
C ILE A 251 9.71 4.73 26.85
N VAL A 252 8.54 5.35 27.02
CA VAL A 252 7.33 4.69 27.53
C VAL A 252 6.83 3.59 26.59
N HIS A 253 6.91 3.80 25.28
CA HIS A 253 6.46 2.83 24.27
C HIS A 253 7.53 1.81 23.85
N LEU A 254 8.81 2.04 24.17
CA LEU A 254 9.92 1.18 23.78
C LEU A 254 9.73 -0.29 24.19
N PRO A 255 9.29 -0.63 25.42
CA PRO A 255 9.07 -2.03 25.80
C PRO A 255 8.03 -2.72 24.91
N THR A 256 6.93 -2.03 24.60
CA THR A 256 5.87 -2.54 23.73
C THR A 256 6.41 -2.81 22.33
N VAL A 257 7.17 -1.87 21.76
CA VAL A 257 7.83 -2.04 20.45
C VAL A 257 8.80 -3.22 20.46
N VAL A 258 9.57 -3.43 21.53
CA VAL A 258 10.51 -4.56 21.64
C VAL A 258 9.76 -5.90 21.64
N VAL A 259 8.70 -6.02 22.43
CA VAL A 259 7.86 -7.24 22.45
C VAL A 259 7.19 -7.46 21.11
N LEU A 260 6.69 -6.38 20.49
CA LEU A 260 6.05 -6.43 19.18
C LEU A 260 7.00 -6.94 18.09
N ARG A 261 8.23 -6.39 18.04
CA ARG A 261 9.31 -6.88 17.16
C ARG A 261 9.65 -8.33 17.44
N PHE A 262 9.69 -8.74 18.71
CA PHE A 262 9.93 -10.14 19.06
C PHE A 262 8.84 -11.07 18.53
N VAL A 263 7.56 -10.71 18.70
CA VAL A 263 6.42 -11.48 18.18
C VAL A 263 6.48 -11.54 16.67
N ALA A 264 6.63 -10.38 16.02
CA ALA A 264 6.73 -10.26 14.58
C ALA A 264 7.86 -11.15 14.05
N LYS A 265 9.08 -11.05 14.60
CA LYS A 265 10.28 -11.76 14.10
C LYS A 265 10.31 -13.25 14.43
N HIS A 266 9.82 -13.68 15.60
CA HIS A 266 10.04 -15.05 16.08
C HIS A 266 8.79 -15.92 16.10
N ILE A 267 7.59 -15.32 16.18
CA ILE A 267 6.35 -16.06 16.45
C ILE A 267 5.43 -16.01 15.23
N ALA A 268 5.07 -14.80 14.79
CA ALA A 268 4.14 -14.59 13.68
C ALA A 268 4.70 -15.19 12.38
N PHE A 269 3.83 -15.87 11.62
CA PHE A 269 4.09 -16.38 10.27
C PHE A 269 5.35 -17.24 10.13
N ARG A 270 5.81 -17.86 11.23
CA ARG A 270 7.10 -18.58 11.28
C ARG A 270 7.19 -19.68 10.23
N ARG A 271 6.08 -20.41 10.00
CA ARG A 271 6.02 -21.49 9.02
C ARG A 271 6.19 -20.96 7.59
N GLN A 272 5.42 -19.92 7.24
CA GLN A 272 5.43 -19.28 5.93
C GLN A 272 6.83 -18.74 5.64
N ARG A 273 7.41 -17.96 6.56
CA ARG A 273 8.78 -17.45 6.39
C ARG A 273 9.79 -18.55 6.12
N ARG A 274 9.79 -19.60 6.95
CA ARG A 274 10.78 -20.69 6.82
C ARG A 274 10.72 -21.37 5.44
N ILE A 275 9.53 -21.50 4.88
CA ILE A 275 9.31 -22.17 3.58
C ILE A 275 9.57 -21.20 2.43
N LEU A 276 9.11 -19.95 2.54
CA LEU A 276 9.10 -19.00 1.43
C LEU A 276 10.40 -18.21 1.29
N THR A 277 11.19 -18.01 2.34
CA THR A 277 12.37 -17.12 2.30
C THR A 277 13.34 -17.52 1.18
N SER A 278 13.70 -18.80 1.07
CA SER A 278 14.65 -19.25 0.02
C SER A 278 14.09 -19.04 -1.38
N TYR A 279 12.79 -19.28 -1.58
CA TYR A 279 12.10 -19.05 -2.84
C TYR A 279 12.03 -17.55 -3.19
N LEU A 280 11.67 -16.69 -2.22
CA LEU A 280 11.57 -15.24 -2.45
C LEU A 280 12.92 -14.61 -2.75
N ILE A 281 14.01 -15.13 -2.18
CA ILE A 281 15.37 -14.69 -2.52
C ILE A 281 15.74 -15.13 -3.94
N SER A 282 15.49 -16.40 -4.31
CA SER A 282 15.92 -16.93 -5.60
C SER A 282 15.02 -16.54 -6.78
N ARG A 283 13.75 -16.19 -6.55
CA ARG A 283 12.81 -15.81 -7.62
C ARG A 283 13.24 -14.56 -8.39
N VAL A 284 14.12 -13.73 -7.82
CA VAL A 284 14.67 -12.55 -8.49
C VAL A 284 15.38 -12.93 -9.80
N ALA A 285 15.95 -14.13 -9.90
CA ALA A 285 16.54 -14.63 -11.14
C ALA A 285 15.52 -14.87 -12.27
N LEU A 286 14.23 -15.02 -11.94
CA LEU A 286 13.14 -15.28 -12.88
C LEU A 286 12.26 -14.05 -13.10
N CYS A 287 12.03 -13.26 -12.04
CA CYS A 287 11.05 -12.18 -12.01
C CYS A 287 11.69 -10.79 -11.87
N GLY A 288 13.02 -10.70 -11.82
CA GLY A 288 13.72 -9.43 -11.72
C GLY A 288 13.48 -8.54 -12.94
N SER A 289 13.16 -7.27 -12.70
CA SER A 289 12.95 -6.26 -13.75
C SER A 289 14.25 -5.72 -14.35
N GLY A 290 15.40 -6.07 -13.77
CA GLY A 290 16.68 -5.43 -14.08
C GLY A 290 16.83 -4.05 -13.41
N ASP A 291 18.08 -3.63 -13.22
CA ASP A 291 18.49 -2.29 -12.79
C ASP A 291 19.93 -2.04 -13.25
N LEU A 292 20.24 -0.81 -13.64
CA LEU A 292 21.61 -0.40 -14.00
C LEU A 292 22.06 0.63 -12.96
N ASP A 293 23.07 0.28 -12.18
CA ASP A 293 23.58 1.21 -11.18
C ASP A 293 24.44 2.33 -11.79
N HIS A 294 24.84 3.29 -10.95
CA HIS A 294 25.66 4.43 -11.35
C HIS A 294 27.04 4.06 -11.88
N ASP A 295 27.53 2.85 -11.56
CA ASP A 295 28.79 2.31 -12.06
C ASP A 295 28.60 1.53 -13.39
N GLY A 296 27.38 1.49 -13.92
CA GLY A 296 27.04 0.76 -15.15
C GLY A 296 26.98 -0.75 -14.96
N CYS A 297 26.86 -1.24 -13.72
CA CYS A 297 26.72 -2.67 -13.44
C CYS A 297 25.24 -3.09 -13.49
N TYR A 298 24.96 -4.11 -14.30
CA TYR A 298 23.62 -4.67 -14.40
C TYR A 298 23.30 -5.56 -13.19
N ARG A 299 22.17 -5.27 -12.53
CA ARG A 299 21.63 -6.01 -11.40
C ARG A 299 20.28 -6.60 -11.79
N MET A 300 19.89 -7.72 -11.19
CA MET A 300 18.61 -8.37 -11.50
C MET A 300 17.40 -7.64 -10.90
N SER A 301 17.58 -6.91 -9.79
CA SER A 301 16.51 -6.18 -9.11
C SER A 301 17.06 -5.04 -8.27
N ALA A 302 16.53 -3.83 -8.47
CA ALA A 302 16.79 -2.68 -7.60
C ALA A 302 16.31 -2.94 -6.16
N LYS A 303 15.09 -3.47 -6.00
CA LYS A 303 14.48 -3.73 -4.69
C LYS A 303 15.28 -4.71 -3.84
N ALA A 304 15.89 -5.73 -4.46
CA ALA A 304 16.74 -6.68 -3.74
C ALA A 304 17.94 -6.02 -3.03
N MET A 305 18.48 -4.92 -3.57
CA MET A 305 19.60 -4.19 -2.98
C MET A 305 19.20 -3.38 -1.74
N ALA A 306 17.92 -3.05 -1.61
CA ALA A 306 17.39 -2.28 -0.50
C ALA A 306 16.96 -3.12 0.69
N ILE A 307 16.77 -4.43 0.51
CA ILE A 307 16.31 -5.34 1.57
C ILE A 307 17.46 -5.63 2.54
N ASP A 308 17.28 -5.32 3.82
CA ASP A 308 18.31 -5.44 4.86
C ASP A 308 18.01 -6.50 5.92
N THR A 309 16.78 -7.01 5.96
CA THR A 309 16.35 -8.00 6.95
C THR A 309 15.31 -8.96 6.38
N VAL A 310 15.17 -10.13 6.99
CA VAL A 310 14.20 -11.13 6.53
C VAL A 310 12.78 -10.72 6.93
N ALA A 311 12.58 -10.26 8.17
CA ALA A 311 11.26 -9.97 8.69
C ALA A 311 11.31 -8.93 9.80
N ASP A 312 10.46 -7.91 9.70
CA ASP A 312 10.28 -6.86 10.71
C ASP A 312 8.89 -6.21 10.52
N MET A 313 8.59 -5.20 11.31
CA MET A 313 7.36 -4.41 11.20
C MET A 313 7.39 -3.46 9.98
N GLY A 314 8.58 -3.16 9.43
CA GLY A 314 8.75 -2.14 8.39
C GLY A 314 8.69 -0.71 8.96
N GLY A 315 9.40 0.23 8.33
CA GLY A 315 9.27 1.67 8.59
C GLY A 315 9.85 2.21 9.91
N PHE A 316 9.81 1.48 11.03
CA PHE A 316 10.15 2.02 12.36
C PHE A 316 11.58 2.57 12.51
N ARG A 317 12.55 2.00 11.78
CA ARG A 317 13.95 2.46 11.71
C ARG A 317 14.45 2.57 10.27
N GLY A 318 13.53 2.63 9.30
CA GLY A 318 13.88 2.51 7.88
C GLY A 318 14.28 1.10 7.44
N GLU A 319 13.99 0.08 8.27
CA GLU A 319 14.27 -1.32 7.94
C GLU A 319 13.35 -1.76 6.79
N ARG A 320 13.90 -2.55 5.86
CA ARG A 320 13.23 -2.96 4.62
C ARG A 320 13.17 -4.49 4.57
N PRO A 321 12.22 -5.12 5.27
CA PRO A 321 12.16 -6.57 5.39
C PRO A 321 11.60 -7.24 4.13
N ILE A 322 11.95 -8.51 3.90
CA ILE A 322 11.25 -9.38 2.93
C ILE A 322 9.78 -9.58 3.34
N PHE A 323 9.53 -9.78 4.63
CA PHE A 323 8.19 -9.91 5.20
C PHE A 323 7.89 -8.73 6.13
N VAL A 324 6.95 -7.87 5.70
CA VAL A 324 6.45 -6.72 6.46
C VAL A 324 5.20 -7.14 7.23
N TYR A 325 5.11 -6.77 8.51
CA TYR A 325 3.92 -7.02 9.34
C TYR A 325 3.33 -5.76 10.00
N GLY A 326 3.81 -4.57 9.65
CA GLY A 326 3.38 -3.30 10.25
C GLY A 326 1.89 -3.02 10.06
N HIS A 327 1.39 -3.22 8.84
CA HIS A 327 -0.04 -2.98 8.51
C HIS A 327 -0.99 -3.85 9.34
N TRP A 328 -0.58 -5.08 9.68
CA TRP A 328 -1.37 -5.97 10.54
C TRP A 328 -1.47 -5.45 11.99
N LEU A 329 -0.49 -4.68 12.45
CA LEU A 329 -0.41 -4.19 13.83
C LEU A 329 -1.01 -2.80 14.00
N GLY A 330 -1.05 -1.98 12.96
CA GLY A 330 -1.68 -0.65 13.00
C GLY A 330 -3.21 -0.68 13.06
N GLN A 331 -3.83 -1.83 12.79
CA GLN A 331 -5.29 -2.01 12.80
C GLN A 331 -5.89 -2.31 14.19
N TYR A 332 -5.07 -2.44 15.24
CA TYR A 332 -5.50 -2.77 16.62
C TYR A 332 -4.99 -1.73 17.63
#